data_AF-A0A524AXS3-F1
#
_entry.id   AF-A0A524AXS3-F1
#
_cell.length_a   1.000
_cell.length_b   1.000
_cell.length_c   1.000
_cell.angle_alpha   90.00
_cell.angle_beta   90.00
_cell.angle_gamma   90.00
#
_symmetry.space_group_name_H-M   'P 1'
#
loop_
_entity.id
_entity.type
_entity.pdbx_description
1 polymer ?
#
loop_
_entity_poly.entity_id
_entity_poly.type
_entity_poly.pdbx_seq_one_letter_code
_entity_poly.pdbx_strand_id
1 'polypeptide(L)' 'MFDQALKYWGTDEFPQYFKQAVQSLELGVLPLKDCCNHSAVIDQTTIEAIILSSRETEAVVEVKTGVFFCEVLSGCAC' A
#
# COMPACT_ATOMS: atom_id res chain seq x y z
N MET A 1 -0.41 -12.75 -4.02
CA MET A 1 0.64 -12.13 -3.17
C MET A 1 0.19 -12.04 -1.72
N PHE A 2 -1.05 -11.61 -1.45
CA PHE A 2 -1.60 -11.67 -0.09
C PHE A 2 -1.66 -13.09 0.50
N ASP A 3 -1.79 -14.14 -0.32
CA ASP A 3 -1.69 -15.53 0.15
C ASP A 3 -0.33 -15.83 0.80
N GLN A 4 0.75 -15.21 0.31
CA GLN A 4 2.07 -15.36 0.91
C GLN A 4 2.14 -14.60 2.24
N ALA A 5 1.58 -13.39 2.32
CA ALA A 5 1.49 -12.65 3.57
C ALA A 5 0.66 -13.41 4.62
N LEU A 6 -0.45 -14.03 4.23
CA LEU A 6 -1.31 -14.82 5.11
C LEU A 6 -0.60 -16.01 5.75
N LYS A 7 0.41 -16.60 5.10
CA LYS A 7 1.22 -17.69 5.70
C LYS A 7 1.99 -17.24 6.94
N TYR A 8 2.27 -15.94 7.06
CA TYR A 8 2.97 -15.33 8.19
C TYR A 8 1.99 -14.63 9.14
N TRP A 9 0.67 -14.79 8.97
CA TRP A 9 -0.31 -14.19 9.86
C TRP A 9 -0.05 -14.59 11.32
N GLY A 10 -0.07 -13.62 12.23
CA GLY A 10 0.23 -13.81 13.65
C GLY A 10 1.72 -13.86 14.00
N THR A 11 2.62 -13.69 13.04
CA THR A 11 4.07 -13.61 13.27
C THR A 11 4.62 -12.20 13.05
N ASP A 12 5.83 -11.93 13.54
CA ASP A 12 6.51 -10.64 13.41
C ASP A 12 6.90 -10.32 11.96
N GLU A 13 6.92 -11.33 11.07
CA GLU A 13 7.21 -11.18 9.64
C GLU A 13 5.98 -10.75 8.82
N PHE A 14 4.76 -10.89 9.34
CA PHE A 14 3.53 -10.48 8.63
C PHE A 14 3.61 -9.07 8.04
N PRO A 15 4.04 -8.03 8.78
CA PRO A 15 4.08 -6.68 8.26
C PRO A 15 5.00 -6.54 7.04
N GLN A 16 6.11 -7.28 6.98
CA GLN A 16 7.04 -7.24 5.86
C GLN A 16 6.38 -7.83 4.59
N TYR A 17 5.77 -9.01 4.69
CA TYR A 17 5.13 -9.63 3.54
C TYR A 17 3.85 -8.91 3.12
N PHE A 18 3.11 -8.32 4.06
CA PHE A 18 1.97 -7.46 3.76
C PHE A 18 2.42 -6.23 2.96
N LYS A 19 3.48 -5.55 3.39
CA LYS A 19 4.07 -4.41 2.66
C LYS A 19 4.42 -4.78 1.23
N GLN A 20 5.13 -5.88 1.03
CA GLN A 20 5.49 -6.37 -0.31
C GLN A 20 4.27 -6.67 -1.17
N ALA A 21 3.22 -7.25 -0.59
CA ALA A 21 1.97 -7.52 -1.30
C ALA A 21 1.28 -6.22 -1.76
N VAL A 22 1.23 -5.19 -0.91
CA VAL A 22 0.67 -3.88 -1.27
C VAL A 22 1.52 -3.17 -2.33
N GLN A 23 2.85 -3.20 -2.19
CA GLN A 23 3.79 -2.61 -3.17
C GLN A 23 3.70 -3.25 -4.55
N SER A 24 3.25 -4.49 -4.62
CA SER A 24 3.09 -5.22 -5.87
C SER A 24 1.70 -5.07 -6.50
N LEU A 25 0.81 -4.28 -5.89
CA LEU A 25 -0.47 -3.93 -6.49
C LEU A 25 -0.23 -3.02 -7.70
N GLU A 26 -1.02 -3.22 -8.75
CA GLU A 26 -1.06 -2.28 -9.85
C GLU A 26 -1.60 -0.93 -9.35
N LEU A 27 -1.04 0.18 -9.87
CA LEU A 27 -1.45 1.54 -9.51
C LEU A 27 -2.96 1.82 -9.62
N GLY A 28 -3.66 1.10 -10.49
CA GLY A 28 -5.11 1.25 -10.67
C GLY A 28 -5.96 0.61 -9.58
N VAL A 29 -5.37 -0.23 -8.72
CA VAL A 29 -6.08 -0.90 -7.62
C VAL A 29 -6.22 0.05 -6.42
N LEU A 30 -5.18 0.85 -6.17
CA LEU A 30 -5.20 1.85 -5.10
C LEU A 30 -5.71 3.18 -5.68
N PRO A 31 -6.69 3.86 -5.06
CA PRO A 31 -7.22 5.15 -5.55
C PRO A 31 -6.25 6.32 -5.26
N LEU A 32 -4.93 6.09 -5.37
CA LEU A 32 -3.90 7.08 -5.02
C LEU A 32 -4.04 8.35 -5.87
N LYS A 33 -4.44 8.20 -7.14
CA LYS A 33 -4.66 9.33 -8.04
C LYS A 33 -5.80 10.25 -7.58
N ASP A 34 -6.81 9.71 -6.92
CA ASP A 34 -7.93 10.50 -6.40
C ASP A 34 -7.52 11.31 -5.15
N CYS A 35 -6.40 10.95 -4.52
CA CYS A 35 -5.79 11.72 -3.43
C CYS A 35 -4.89 12.87 -3.93
N CYS A 36 -4.58 12.91 -5.23
CA CYS A 36 -3.78 13.95 -5.85
C CYS A 36 -4.69 15.08 -6.36
N ASN A 37 -4.37 16.34 -6.02
CA ASN A 37 -5.11 17.52 -6.53
C ASN A 37 -4.63 17.97 -7.92
N HIS A 38 -3.54 17.40 -8.43
CA HIS A 38 -2.90 17.78 -9.69
C HIS A 38 -2.72 16.56 -10.61
N SER A 39 -2.45 16.80 -11.90
CA SER A 39 -2.19 15.76 -12.92
C SER A 39 -0.82 15.08 -12.74
N ALA A 40 -0.42 14.84 -11.50
CA ALA A 40 0.91 14.37 -11.15
C ALA A 40 1.08 12.89 -11.51
N VAL A 41 2.33 12.50 -11.77
CA VAL A 41 2.70 11.11 -12.00
C VAL A 41 3.12 10.52 -10.66
N ILE A 42 2.43 9.46 -10.22
CA ILE A 42 2.78 8.77 -8.96
C ILE A 42 4.07 7.99 -9.16
N ASP A 43 5.03 8.19 -8.25
CA ASP A 43 6.24 7.38 -8.20
C ASP A 43 5.96 6.07 -7.46
N GLN A 44 5.79 5.00 -8.23
CA GLN A 44 5.50 3.65 -7.70
C GLN A 44 6.56 3.15 -6.72
N THR A 45 7.82 3.60 -6.88
CA THR A 45 8.91 3.14 -6.03
C THR A 45 8.84 3.69 -4.61
N THR A 46 8.03 4.73 -4.40
CA THR A 46 7.81 5.38 -3.10
C THR A 46 6.58 4.88 -2.36
N ILE A 47 5.81 3.96 -2.96
CA ILE A 47 4.61 3.42 -2.33
C ILE A 47 5.04 2.57 -1.13
N GLU A 48 4.61 2.98 0.05
CA GLU A 48 4.81 2.25 1.29
C GLU A 48 3.50 2.07 2.04
N ALA A 49 3.31 0.89 2.62
CA ALA A 49 2.16 0.57 3.45
C ALA A 49 2.58 0.45 4.91
N ILE A 50 1.75 0.95 5.82
CA ILE A 50 1.89 0.68 7.26
C ILE A 50 0.60 0.05 7.77
N ILE A 51 0.72 -0.89 8.72
CA ILE A 51 -0.43 -1.47 9.40
C ILE A 51 -0.78 -0.55 10.57
N LEU A 52 -1.98 0.04 10.52
CA LEU A 52 -2.51 0.87 11.60
C LEU A 52 -3.23 0.01 12.65
N SER A 53 -4.01 -0.95 12.16
CA SER A 53 -4.63 -1.98 12.98
C SER A 53 -5.00 -3.17 12.10
N SER A 54 -5.19 -4.33 12.73
CA SER A 54 -5.70 -5.50 12.06
C SER A 54 -6.70 -6.21 12.97
N ARG A 55 -7.67 -6.89 12.36
CA ARG A 55 -8.61 -7.75 13.08
C ARG A 55 -8.92 -8.98 12.26
N GLU A 56 -9.04 -10.10 12.95
CA GLU A 56 -9.50 -11.35 12.37
C GLU A 56 -11.00 -11.52 12.63
N THR A 57 -11.72 -12.02 11.63
CA THR A 57 -13.12 -12.44 11.73
C THR A 57 -13.20 -13.91 11.31
N GLU A 58 -14.39 -14.52 11.41
CA GLU A 58 -14.58 -15.95 11.09
C GLU A 58 -14.14 -16.36 9.67
N ALA A 59 -14.12 -15.41 8.71
CA ALA A 59 -13.82 -15.71 7.31
C ALA A 59 -12.69 -14.87 6.70
N VAL A 60 -12.37 -13.71 7.29
CA VAL A 60 -11.40 -12.78 6.70
C VAL A 60 -10.53 -12.10 7.75
N VAL A 61 -9.31 -11.78 7.35
CA VAL A 61 -8.43 -10.84 8.03
C VAL A 61 -8.63 -9.46 7.42
N GLU A 62 -9.04 -8.50 8.24
CA GLU A 62 -9.13 -7.10 7.85
C GLU A 62 -7.91 -6.33 8.36
N VAL A 63 -7.26 -5.58 7.48
CA VAL A 63 -6.10 -4.75 7.82
C VAL A 63 -6.44 -3.30 7.49
N LYS A 64 -6.44 -2.44 8.51
CA LYS A 64 -6.48 -0.99 8.30
C LYS A 64 -5.05 -0.54 8.04
N THR A 65 -4.80 -0.01 6.84
CA THR A 65 -3.47 0.41 6.40
C THR A 65 -3.43 1.89 6.04
N GLY A 66 -2.32 2.54 6.36
CA GLY A 66 -1.96 3.83 5.77
C GLY A 66 -1.04 3.59 4.58
N VAL A 67 -1.28 4.29 3.47
CA VAL A 67 -0.43 4.24 2.28
C VAL A 67 0.23 5.59 2.10
N PHE A 68 1.55 5.59 2.04
CA PHE A 68 2.38 6.76 1.74
C PHE A 68 2.92 6.61 0.33
N PHE A 69 2.97 7.72 -0.40
CA PHE A 69 3.49 7.77 -1.75
C PHE A 69 3.89 9.21 -2.08
N CYS A 70 4.81 9.35 -3.03
CA CYS A 70 5.18 10.63 -3.61
C CYS A 70 4.56 10.77 -5.00
N GLU A 71 4.16 12.00 -5.32
CA GLU A 71 3.81 12.40 -6.66
C GLU A 71 4.92 13.28 -7.25
N VAL A 72 5.20 13.10 -8.54
CA VAL A 72 6.11 13.97 -9.29
C VAL A 72 5.28 15.04 -9.98
N LEU A 73 5.46 16.28 -9.54
CA LEU A 73 4.90 17.46 -10.19
C LEU A 73 5.79 17.86 -11.37
N SER A 74 5.44 17.40 -12.58
CA SER A 74 6.10 17.86 -13.80
C SER A 74 5.66 19.31 -14.08
N GLY A 75 6.57 20.28 -13.96
CA GLY A 75 6.26 21.68 -14.33
C GLY A 75 6.98 22.79 -13.57
N CYS A 76 7.80 22.52 -12.55
CA CYS A 76 8.70 23.54 -12.03
C CYS A 76 10.06 23.44 -12.74
N ALA A 77 10.25 24.27 -13.76
CA ALA A 77 11.58 24.63 -14.21
C ALA A 77 12.20 25.50 -13.11
N CYS A 78 13.03 24.91 -12.27
CA CYS A 78 14.04 25.62 -11.49
C CYS A 78 15.41 25.21 -12.01
#